data_AF-A0A9P7BM98-F1
#
_entry.id   AF-A0A9P7BM98-F1
#
_cell.length_a   1.000
_cell.length_b   1.000
_cell.length_c   1.000
_cell.angle_alpha   90.00
_cell.angle_beta   90.00
_cell.angle_gamma   90.00
#
_symmetry.space_group_name_H-M   'P 1'
#
loop_
_entity.id
_entity.type
_entity.pdbx_description
1 polymer ?
#
loop_
_entity_poly.entity_id
_entity_poly.type
_entity_poly.pdbx_seq_one_letter_code
_entity_poly.pdbx_strand_id
1 'polypeptide(L)'
;MAFSNAYAPEHLIVHLENAAKVIPLVDNAGSVFVGPYSPESFGDHASGTNHIISTYGYARMYSGVNTNGFLKHITSQECTAEGMNNLADTVMRLAEIEGLDAHRNAVAVRVADIRK
;
A
#
# COMPACT_ATOMS: atom_id res chain seq x y z
N MET A 1 3.96 14.34 19.11
CA MET A 1 3.82 13.18 18.19
C MET A 1 5.03 12.98 17.29
N ALA A 2 5.68 14.05 16.78
CA ALA A 2 6.85 13.96 15.89
C ALA A 2 7.92 12.92 16.29
N PHE A 3 8.34 12.90 17.56
CA PHE A 3 9.31 11.89 18.05
C PHE A 3 8.78 10.46 17.92
N SER A 4 7.53 10.21 18.31
CA SER A 4 6.90 8.88 18.20
C SER A 4 6.80 8.45 16.73
N ASN A 5 6.41 9.36 15.84
CA ASN A 5 6.35 9.06 14.40
C ASN A 5 7.73 8.75 13.82
N ALA A 6 8.78 9.45 14.27
CA ALA A 6 10.15 9.15 13.86
C ALA A 6 10.62 7.79 14.38
N TYR A 7 10.27 7.44 15.63
CA TYR A 7 10.62 6.17 16.26
C TYR A 7 9.88 4.98 15.61
N ALA A 8 8.60 5.17 15.26
CA ALA A 8 7.70 4.15 14.71
C ALA A 8 7.55 2.93 15.64
N PRO A 9 6.91 3.12 16.81
CA PRO A 9 6.76 2.07 17.80
C PRO A 9 5.88 0.92 17.31
N GLU A 10 6.13 -0.26 17.87
CA GLU A 10 5.27 -1.43 17.76
C GLU A 10 3.90 -1.13 18.40
N HIS A 11 3.89 -0.87 19.70
CA HIS A 11 2.72 -0.44 20.46
C HIS A 11 2.84 1.03 20.88
N LEU A 12 1.84 1.85 20.52
CA LEU A 12 1.73 3.24 20.97
C LEU A 12 0.57 3.38 21.96
N ILE A 13 0.88 3.59 23.24
CA ILE A 13 -0.12 3.87 24.28
C ILE A 13 -0.23 5.38 24.49
N VAL A 14 -1.40 5.95 24.21
CA VAL A 14 -1.69 7.38 24.36
C VAL A 14 -2.49 7.59 25.65
N HIS A 15 -1.79 7.78 26.76
CA HIS A 15 -2.38 8.05 28.07
C HIS A 15 -2.32 9.55 28.38
N LEU A 16 -3.22 10.33 27.75
CA LEU A 16 -3.32 11.79 27.91
C LEU A 16 -4.75 12.21 28.20
N GLU A 17 -4.94 13.38 28.81
CA GLU A 17 -6.23 14.04 28.82
C GLU A 17 -6.64 14.39 27.37
N ASN A 18 -7.88 14.07 26.98
CA ASN A 18 -8.36 14.20 25.59
C ASN A 18 -7.52 13.42 24.55
N ALA A 19 -7.03 12.22 24.89
CA ALA A 19 -6.18 11.38 24.03
C ALA A 19 -6.64 11.25 22.56
N ALA A 20 -7.95 11.19 22.31
CA ALA A 20 -8.51 11.13 20.96
C ALA A 20 -8.05 12.27 20.04
N LYS A 21 -7.76 13.47 20.58
CA LYS A 21 -7.34 14.65 19.81
C LYS A 21 -5.96 14.49 19.15
N VAL A 22 -5.10 13.62 19.68
CA VAL A 22 -3.74 13.44 19.15
C VAL A 22 -3.62 12.25 18.19
N ILE A 23 -4.66 11.43 18.06
CA ILE A 23 -4.68 10.27 17.15
C ILE A 23 -4.51 10.67 15.69
N PRO A 24 -5.15 11.77 15.18
CA PRO A 24 -4.90 12.23 13.81
C PRO A 24 -3.46 12.67 13.53
N LEU A 25 -2.62 12.81 14.57
CA LEU A 25 -1.20 13.16 14.42
C LEU A 25 -0.29 11.93 14.32
N VAL A 26 -0.82 10.71 14.48
CA VAL A 26 -0.03 9.47 14.44
C VAL A 26 0.15 9.07 12.98
N ASP A 27 1.40 9.12 12.51
CA ASP A 27 1.76 8.67 11.16
C ASP A 27 2.28 7.23 11.18
N ASN A 28 3.03 6.85 12.23
CA ASN A 28 3.69 5.55 12.33
C ASN A 28 3.47 4.92 13.73
N ALA A 29 2.76 3.79 13.77
CA ALA A 29 2.66 2.88 14.90
C ALA A 29 2.13 1.52 14.41
N GLY A 30 2.52 0.42 15.04
CA GLY A 30 1.95 -0.90 14.72
C GLY A 30 0.50 -1.03 15.20
N SER A 31 0.24 -0.69 16.46
CA SER A 31 -1.09 -0.59 17.06
C SER A 31 -1.16 0.59 18.03
N VAL A 32 -2.33 1.23 18.15
CA VAL A 32 -2.53 2.43 18.98
C VAL A 32 -3.60 2.18 20.02
N PHE A 33 -3.25 2.42 21.29
CA PHE A 33 -4.14 2.25 22.45
C PHE A 33 -4.48 3.62 23.04
N VAL A 34 -5.78 3.94 23.17
CA VAL A 34 -6.24 5.32 23.40
C VAL A 34 -6.94 5.47 24.74
N GLY A 35 -6.33 6.25 25.65
CA GLY A 35 -6.90 6.59 26.93
C GLY A 35 -6.65 5.57 28.05
N PRO A 36 -7.18 5.83 29.26
CA PRO A 36 -6.79 5.12 30.48
C PRO A 36 -7.28 3.67 30.57
N TYR A 37 -8.29 3.29 29.77
CA TYR A 37 -8.93 1.98 29.83
C TYR A 37 -8.58 1.07 28.65
N SER A 38 -7.51 1.40 27.93
CA SER A 38 -7.01 0.61 26.80
C SER A 38 -5.60 0.10 27.11
N PRO A 39 -5.43 -0.84 28.06
CA PRO A 39 -4.14 -1.48 28.26
C PRO A 39 -3.76 -2.31 27.03
N GLU A 40 -2.46 -2.45 26.78
CA GLU A 40 -1.90 -3.27 25.70
C GLU A 40 -2.44 -4.71 25.73
N SER A 41 -2.61 -5.27 26.94
CA SER A 41 -3.15 -6.61 27.17
C SER A 41 -4.53 -6.87 26.54
N PHE A 42 -5.35 -5.83 26.31
CA PHE A 42 -6.60 -6.03 25.58
C PHE A 42 -6.33 -6.30 24.10
N GLY A 43 -5.38 -5.59 23.49
CA GLY A 43 -4.94 -5.79 22.11
C GLY A 43 -4.28 -7.14 21.88
N ASP A 44 -3.57 -7.64 22.88
CA ASP A 44 -2.89 -8.94 22.83
C ASP A 44 -3.85 -10.13 22.89
N HIS A 45 -5.08 -9.93 23.35
CA HIS A 45 -5.94 -11.04 23.76
C HIS A 45 -7.36 -10.97 23.21
N ALA A 46 -8.09 -9.88 23.44
CA ALA A 46 -9.57 -9.92 23.38
C ALA A 46 -10.25 -8.70 22.76
N SER A 47 -9.52 -7.63 22.42
CA SER A 47 -10.12 -6.46 21.76
C SER A 47 -10.56 -6.74 20.33
N GLY A 48 -9.95 -7.75 19.69
CA GLY A 48 -10.18 -8.14 18.29
C GLY A 48 -9.10 -7.63 17.31
N THR A 49 -8.15 -6.81 17.75
CA THR A 49 -6.96 -6.47 16.94
C THR A 49 -6.02 -7.67 16.81
N ASN A 50 -5.22 -7.71 15.75
CA ASN A 50 -4.17 -8.72 15.62
C ASN A 50 -2.90 -8.21 16.33
N HIS A 51 -2.32 -9.01 17.22
CA HIS A 51 -1.13 -8.64 17.98
C HIS A 51 0.20 -9.01 17.27
N ILE A 52 0.14 -9.68 16.12
CA ILE A 52 1.34 -9.90 15.28
C ILE A 52 1.54 -8.64 14.46
N ILE A 53 2.37 -7.73 14.96
CA ILE A 53 2.56 -6.40 14.37
C ILE A 53 4.04 -6.05 14.14
N SER A 54 4.27 -4.99 13.37
CA SER A 54 5.61 -4.58 12.95
C SER A 54 6.43 -4.00 14.09
N THR A 55 7.62 -4.55 14.32
CA THR A 55 8.57 -4.12 15.36
C THR A 55 9.81 -3.46 14.75
N TYR A 56 10.80 -3.03 15.55
CA TYR A 56 12.11 -2.56 15.06
C TYR A 56 12.04 -1.41 14.04
N GLY A 57 11.03 -0.53 14.15
CA GLY A 57 10.81 0.60 13.26
C GLY A 57 10.14 0.25 11.92
N TYR A 58 9.76 -1.01 11.71
CA TYR A 58 9.06 -1.45 10.50
C TYR A 58 7.63 -0.94 10.38
N ALA A 59 7.05 -0.38 11.45
CA ALA A 59 5.77 0.32 11.40
C ALA A 59 5.76 1.55 10.44
N ARG A 60 6.93 1.98 9.93
CA ARG A 60 7.04 2.99 8.84
C ARG A 60 6.59 2.48 7.46
N MET A 61 6.61 1.16 7.24
CA MET A 61 6.43 0.56 5.91
C MET A 61 5.45 -0.60 5.91
N TYR A 62 5.32 -1.30 7.04
CA TYR A 62 4.56 -2.54 7.14
C TYR A 62 3.42 -2.41 8.15
N SER A 63 2.22 -2.78 7.73
CA SER A 63 1.08 -2.97 8.63
C SER A 63 1.25 -4.21 9.51
N GLY A 64 0.53 -4.25 10.63
CA GLY A 64 0.30 -5.49 11.35
C GLY A 64 -0.44 -6.54 10.51
N VAL A 65 -0.34 -7.80 10.90
CA VAL A 65 -1.00 -8.91 10.22
C VAL A 65 -2.50 -8.66 10.17
N ASN A 66 -3.07 -8.76 8.98
CA ASN A 66 -4.49 -8.58 8.72
C ASN A 66 -4.91 -9.52 7.58
N THR A 67 -6.20 -9.53 7.25
CA THR A 67 -6.74 -10.42 6.22
C THR A 67 -6.07 -10.24 4.85
N ASN A 68 -5.64 -9.02 4.49
CA ASN A 68 -4.92 -8.79 3.23
C ASN A 68 -3.56 -9.48 3.18
N GLY A 69 -2.92 -9.72 4.34
CA GLY A 69 -1.69 -10.50 4.43
C GLY A 69 -1.84 -11.97 4.00
N PHE A 70 -3.08 -12.47 3.93
CA PHE A 70 -3.41 -13.82 3.46
C PHE A 70 -3.95 -13.84 2.03
N LEU A 71 -4.05 -12.68 1.37
CA LEU A 71 -4.53 -12.54 0.00
C LEU A 71 -3.37 -12.29 -0.97
N LYS A 72 -3.60 -12.59 -2.26
CA LYS A 72 -2.72 -12.18 -3.36
C LYS A 72 -3.47 -11.19 -4.23
N HIS A 73 -2.88 -10.02 -4.47
CA HIS A 73 -3.41 -9.04 -5.41
C HIS A 73 -2.90 -9.38 -6.81
N ILE A 74 -3.78 -9.92 -7.65
CA ILE A 74 -3.47 -10.29 -9.04
C ILE A 74 -4.22 -9.33 -9.96
N THR A 75 -3.48 -8.62 -10.82
CA THR A 75 -4.06 -7.73 -11.83
C THR A 75 -4.19 -8.45 -13.17
N SER A 76 -5.31 -8.26 -13.86
CA SER A 76 -5.51 -8.69 -15.26
C SER A 76 -5.84 -7.48 -16.12
N GLN A 77 -5.54 -7.58 -17.42
CA GLN A 77 -5.94 -6.59 -18.40
C GLN A 77 -6.55 -7.29 -19.62
N GLU A 78 -7.58 -6.67 -20.17
CA GLU A 78 -8.19 -7.01 -21.45
C GLU A 78 -8.30 -5.71 -22.25
N CYS A 79 -7.96 -5.78 -23.53
CA CYS A 79 -7.89 -4.61 -24.40
C CYS A 79 -8.73 -4.85 -25.65
N THR A 80 -9.63 -3.92 -25.95
CA THR A 80 -10.38 -3.91 -27.22
C THR A 80 -9.49 -3.42 -28.36
N ALA A 81 -9.90 -3.66 -29.62
CA ALA A 81 -9.18 -3.12 -30.78
C ALA A 81 -9.10 -1.59 -30.76
N GLU A 82 -10.16 -0.91 -30.32
CA GLU A 82 -10.18 0.55 -30.15
C GLU A 82 -9.20 0.99 -29.05
N GLY A 83 -9.18 0.32 -27.90
CA GLY A 83 -8.23 0.61 -26.81
C GLY A 83 -6.78 0.42 -27.25
N MET A 84 -6.50 -0.64 -27.99
CA MET A 84 -5.19 -0.90 -28.59
C MET A 84 -4.80 0.24 -29.52
N ASN A 85 -5.71 0.66 -30.41
CA ASN A 85 -5.44 1.75 -31.36
C ASN A 85 -5.17 3.09 -30.66
N ASN A 86 -5.90 3.37 -29.58
CA ASN A 86 -5.78 4.60 -28.80
C ASN A 86 -4.47 4.67 -27.98
N LEU A 87 -3.96 3.52 -27.53
CA LEU A 87 -2.72 3.45 -26.73
C LEU A 87 -1.46 3.20 -27.56
N ALA A 88 -1.61 2.69 -28.79
CA ALA A 88 -0.50 2.17 -29.59
C ALA A 88 0.64 3.17 -29.76
N ASP A 89 0.35 4.41 -30.16
CA ASP A 89 1.40 5.39 -30.46
C ASP A 89 2.15 5.81 -29.19
N THR A 90 1.44 5.96 -28.07
CA THR A 90 2.04 6.24 -26.75
C THR A 90 2.98 5.11 -26.32
N VAL A 91 2.51 3.85 -26.37
CA VAL A 91 3.31 2.70 -25.93
C VAL A 91 4.51 2.48 -26.86
N MET A 92 4.33 2.60 -28.18
CA MET A 92 5.44 2.49 -29.12
C MET A 92 6.49 3.57 -28.91
N ARG A 93 6.07 4.82 -28.60
CA ARG A 93 7.01 5.91 -28.33
C ARG A 93 7.78 5.71 -27.02
N LEU A 94 7.11 5.24 -25.96
CA LEU A 94 7.77 4.92 -24.71
C LEU A 94 8.79 3.78 -24.91
N ALA A 95 8.38 2.70 -25.57
CA ALA A 95 9.27 1.57 -25.87
C ALA A 95 10.47 1.97 -26.75
N GLU A 96 10.30 2.90 -27.68
CA GLU A 96 11.41 3.45 -28.48
C GLU A 96 12.41 4.23 -27.62
N ILE A 97 11.93 5.12 -26.73
CA ILE A 97 12.79 5.90 -25.82
C ILE A 97 13.55 5.00 -24.86
N GLU A 98 12.93 3.91 -24.41
CA GLU A 98 13.55 2.90 -23.54
C GLU A 98 14.50 1.95 -24.28
N GLY A 99 14.57 2.01 -25.62
CA GLY A 99 15.39 1.10 -26.44
C GLY A 99 14.86 -0.34 -26.48
N LEU A 100 13.56 -0.54 -26.23
CA LEU A 100 12.88 -1.84 -26.17
C LEU A 100 12.17 -2.17 -27.49
N ASP A 101 12.95 -2.39 -28.55
CA ASP A 101 12.41 -2.63 -29.90
C ASP A 101 11.40 -3.79 -29.96
N ALA A 102 11.63 -4.87 -29.20
CA ALA A 102 10.71 -6.00 -29.16
C ALA A 102 9.33 -5.63 -28.58
N HIS A 103 9.29 -4.77 -27.56
CA HIS A 103 8.03 -4.30 -26.96
C HIS A 103 7.29 -3.37 -27.94
N ARG A 104 8.03 -2.46 -28.60
CA ARG A 104 7.47 -1.60 -29.66
C ARG A 104 6.89 -2.44 -30.80
N ASN A 105 7.63 -3.43 -31.28
CA ASN A 105 7.23 -4.29 -32.40
C ASN A 105 5.99 -5.13 -32.07
N ALA A 106 5.84 -5.59 -30.82
CA ALA A 106 4.65 -6.29 -30.38
C ALA A 106 3.37 -5.44 -30.54
N VAL A 107 3.48 -4.12 -30.33
CA VAL A 107 2.39 -3.17 -30.56
C VAL A 107 2.23 -2.87 -32.05
N ALA A 108 3.34 -2.56 -32.73
CA ALA A 108 3.37 -2.16 -34.14
C ALA A 108 2.69 -3.18 -35.08
N VAL A 109 2.99 -4.47 -34.91
CA VAL A 109 2.40 -5.54 -35.75
C VAL A 109 0.88 -5.60 -35.59
N ARG A 110 0.38 -5.51 -34.35
CA ARG A 110 -1.06 -5.59 -34.07
C ARG A 110 -1.82 -4.35 -34.52
N VAL A 111 -1.26 -3.15 -34.27
CA VAL A 111 -1.93 -1.91 -34.68
C VAL A 111 -1.93 -1.74 -36.19
N ALA A 112 -0.91 -2.24 -36.89
CA ALA A 112 -0.88 -2.26 -38.35
C ALA A 112 -2.03 -3.09 -38.94
N ASP A 113 -2.45 -4.17 -38.29
CA ASP A 113 -3.61 -4.96 -38.73
C ASP A 113 -4.95 -4.25 -38.45
N ILE A 114 -5.04 -3.45 -37.39
CA ILE A 114 -6.24 -2.68 -37.01
C ILE A 114 -6.44 -1.44 -37.89
N ARG A 115 -5.35 -0.76 -38.27
CA ARG A 115 -5.36 0.50 -39.04
C ARG A 115 -5.38 0.31 -40.56
N LYS A 116 -5.57 -0.91 -41.05
CA LYS A 116 -5.75 -1.16 -42.50
C LYS A 116 -7.03 -0.52 -42.99
#